data_AF-A0A7X9BIJ1-F1
#
_entry.id   AF-A0A7X9BIJ1-F1
#
_cell.length_a   1.000
_cell.length_b   1.000
_cell.length_c   1.000
_cell.angle_alpha   90.00
_cell.angle_beta   90.00
_cell.angle_gamma   90.00
#
_symmetry.space_group_name_H-M   'P 1'
#
loop_
_entity.id
_entity.type
_entity.pdbx_description
1 polymer ?
#
loop_
_entity_poly.entity_id
_entity_poly.type
_entity_poly.pdbx_seq_one_letter_code
_entity_poly.pdbx_strand_id
1 'polypeptide(L)'
;MKKTLVFFLIISFSFSLLWADNSPEPYAKDEFKPWMKQLRRSEIVTLGSLPFTTLTTSLGYSFYRYAANDFDSAYFPNPFSPSQANLSTEEQKQVLFISLSASLLVGIIDFSISMIKQNKVKEEKVKNSEPYTIKRIVIEADE
;
A
#
# COMPACT_ATOMS: atom_id res chain seq x y z
N MET A 1 11.76 -12.02 36.71
CA MET A 1 10.48 -12.63 37.10
C MET A 1 9.26 -11.87 36.60
N LYS A 2 9.22 -10.52 36.65
CA LYS A 2 8.06 -9.75 36.13
C LYS A 2 7.93 -9.78 34.59
N LYS A 3 9.05 -9.72 33.85
CA LYS A 3 9.06 -9.74 32.37
C LYS A 3 8.61 -11.08 31.76
N THR A 4 8.98 -12.19 32.40
CA THR A 4 8.58 -13.55 32.01
C THR A 4 7.09 -13.80 32.25
N LEU A 5 6.53 -13.21 33.32
CA LEU A 5 5.11 -13.30 33.64
C LEU A 5 4.25 -12.51 32.65
N VAL A 6 4.70 -11.32 32.21
CA VAL A 6 4.01 -10.53 31.17
C VAL A 6 4.01 -11.28 29.83
N PHE A 7 5.14 -11.88 29.43
CA PHE A 7 5.21 -12.67 28.21
C PHE A 7 4.27 -13.87 28.23
N PHE A 8 4.19 -14.57 29.37
CA PHE A 8 3.27 -15.69 29.55
C PHE A 8 1.79 -15.26 29.52
N LEU A 9 1.48 -14.07 30.02
CA LEU A 9 0.14 -13.49 30.01
C LEU A 9 -0.29 -13.09 28.59
N ILE A 10 0.62 -12.51 27.80
CA ILE A 10 0.39 -12.19 26.37
C ILE A 10 0.17 -13.47 25.55
N ILE A 11 0.94 -14.53 25.82
CA ILE A 11 0.78 -15.83 25.15
C ILE A 11 -0.54 -16.49 25.53
N SER A 12 -0.91 -16.53 26.82
CA SER A 12 -2.20 -17.07 27.26
C SER A 12 -3.37 -16.31 26.68
N PHE A 13 -3.30 -14.97 26.64
CA PHE A 13 -4.35 -14.15 26.04
C PHE A 13 -4.51 -14.42 24.53
N SER A 14 -3.39 -14.60 23.82
CA SER A 14 -3.40 -14.97 22.41
C SER A 14 -3.97 -16.38 22.18
N PHE A 15 -3.72 -17.32 23.11
CA PHE A 15 -4.20 -18.70 23.03
C PHE A 15 -5.72 -18.81 23.20
N SER A 16 -6.34 -17.96 24.04
CA SER A 16 -7.81 -17.92 24.20
C SER A 16 -8.56 -17.51 22.93
N LEU A 17 -7.94 -16.75 22.03
CA LEU A 17 -8.54 -16.38 20.74
C LEU A 17 -8.64 -17.56 19.75
N LEU A 18 -7.82 -18.60 19.92
CA LEU A 18 -7.78 -19.75 19.01
C LEU A 18 -8.93 -20.76 19.19
N TRP A 19 -9.64 -20.72 20.33
CA TRP A 19 -10.72 -21.68 20.67
C TRP A 19 -12.14 -21.14 20.47
N ALA A 20 -12.29 -19.91 19.99
CA ALA A 20 -13.59 -19.42 19.55
C ALA A 20 -14.04 -20.18 18.29
N ASP A 21 -15.33 -20.50 18.18
CA ASP A 21 -15.92 -21.01 16.94
C ASP A 21 -15.87 -19.87 15.90
N ASN A 22 -14.77 -19.86 15.13
CA ASN A 22 -14.44 -18.83 14.16
C ASN A 22 -14.92 -19.23 12.75
N SER A 23 -16.04 -19.94 12.66
CA SER A 23 -16.65 -20.25 11.37
C SER A 23 -16.93 -18.93 10.62
N PRO A 24 -16.24 -18.67 9.49
CA PRO A 24 -16.30 -17.34 8.87
C PRO A 24 -17.68 -17.10 8.27
N GLU A 25 -18.42 -16.14 8.83
CA GLU A 25 -19.67 -15.68 8.23
C GLU A 25 -19.38 -14.89 6.94
N PRO A 26 -20.19 -15.05 5.88
CA PRO A 26 -20.05 -14.25 4.67
C PRO A 26 -20.22 -12.76 4.95
N TYR A 27 -19.31 -11.93 4.43
CA TYR A 27 -19.36 -10.49 4.62
C TYR A 27 -20.68 -9.87 4.13
N ALA A 28 -21.30 -9.04 4.98
CA ALA A 28 -22.48 -8.27 4.58
C ALA A 28 -22.07 -7.13 3.63
N LYS A 29 -22.95 -6.77 2.69
CA LYS A 29 -22.66 -5.74 1.66
C LYS A 29 -22.28 -4.39 2.28
N ASP A 30 -22.84 -4.08 3.45
CA ASP A 30 -22.76 -2.79 4.12
C ASP A 30 -21.84 -2.80 5.36
N GLU A 31 -21.17 -3.94 5.63
CA GLU A 31 -20.32 -4.12 6.81
C GLU A 31 -19.10 -3.19 6.79
N PHE A 32 -18.56 -2.90 5.61
CA PHE A 32 -17.40 -2.03 5.45
C PHE A 32 -17.71 -0.77 4.66
N LYS A 33 -17.51 0.38 5.32
CA LYS A 33 -17.49 1.70 4.68
C LYS A 33 -16.53 1.70 3.47
N PRO A 34 -16.87 2.37 2.36
CA PRO A 34 -16.08 2.29 1.12
C PRO A 34 -14.62 2.74 1.25
N TRP A 35 -14.31 3.68 2.16
CA TRP A 35 -12.95 4.13 2.42
C TRP A 35 -12.08 3.04 3.09
N MET A 36 -12.68 2.17 3.91
CA MET A 36 -11.96 1.06 4.57
C MET A 36 -11.51 0.02 3.54
N LYS A 37 -12.33 -0.18 2.49
CA LYS A 37 -11.95 -1.04 1.36
C LYS A 37 -10.74 -0.47 0.61
N GLN A 38 -10.63 0.87 0.49
CA GLN A 38 -9.45 1.51 -0.10
C GLN A 38 -8.24 1.48 0.81
N LEU A 39 -8.42 1.63 2.13
CA LEU A 39 -7.32 1.50 3.08
C LEU A 39 -6.70 0.10 2.98
N ARG A 40 -7.53 -0.95 2.99
CA ARG A 40 -7.07 -2.33 2.78
C ARG A 40 -6.33 -2.50 1.46
N ARG A 41 -6.83 -1.91 0.37
CA ARG A 41 -6.14 -1.93 -0.94
C ARG A 41 -4.77 -1.24 -0.84
N SER A 42 -4.70 -0.08 -0.22
CA SER A 42 -3.45 0.67 -0.08
C SER A 42 -2.43 -0.05 0.80
N GLU A 43 -2.86 -0.79 1.82
CA GLU A 43 -2.00 -1.64 2.64
C GLU A 43 -1.41 -2.79 1.80
N ILE A 44 -2.24 -3.47 1.00
CA ILE A 44 -1.78 -4.53 0.09
C ILE A 44 -0.77 -3.97 -0.92
N VAL A 45 -1.03 -2.79 -1.48
CA VAL A 45 -0.11 -2.14 -2.43
C VAL A 45 1.19 -1.71 -1.74
N THR A 46 1.12 -1.15 -0.54
CA THR A 46 2.29 -0.78 0.26
C THR A 46 3.14 -2.01 0.52
N LEU A 47 2.60 -3.01 1.22
CA LEU A 47 3.35 -4.22 1.59
C LEU A 47 3.81 -5.01 0.36
N GLY A 48 2.99 -5.08 -0.69
CA GLY A 48 3.32 -5.74 -1.95
C GLY A 48 4.42 -5.02 -2.76
N SER A 49 4.59 -3.71 -2.57
CA SER A 49 5.63 -2.93 -3.25
C SER A 49 7.00 -3.01 -2.56
N LEU A 50 7.06 -3.35 -1.27
CA LEU A 50 8.30 -3.42 -0.49
C LEU A 50 9.45 -4.24 -1.14
N PRO A 51 9.24 -5.45 -1.70
CA PRO A 51 10.34 -6.18 -2.34
C PRO A 51 10.90 -5.43 -3.56
N PHE A 52 10.05 -4.76 -4.33
CA PHE A 52 10.45 -4.01 -5.51
C PHE A 52 11.13 -2.68 -5.16
N THR A 53 10.61 -1.95 -4.16
CA THR A 53 11.26 -0.73 -3.68
C THR A 53 12.59 -1.05 -3.04
N THR A 54 12.71 -2.15 -2.31
CA THR A 54 13.98 -2.59 -1.71
C THR A 54 14.99 -2.95 -2.77
N LEU A 55 14.62 -3.74 -3.78
CA LEU A 55 15.51 -4.05 -4.90
C LEU A 55 15.96 -2.79 -5.63
N THR A 56 15.03 -1.88 -5.93
CA THR A 56 15.32 -0.63 -6.65
C THR A 56 16.25 0.27 -5.84
N THR A 57 16.00 0.43 -4.54
CA THR A 57 16.84 1.22 -3.65
C THR A 57 18.22 0.60 -3.49
N SER A 58 18.32 -0.71 -3.29
CA SER A 58 19.61 -1.40 -3.20
C SER A 58 20.42 -1.20 -4.48
N LEU A 59 19.79 -1.36 -5.65
CA LEU A 59 20.47 -1.19 -6.92
C LEU A 59 20.90 0.27 -7.15
N GLY A 60 20.00 1.23 -6.90
CA GLY A 60 20.29 2.65 -6.99
C GLY A 60 21.41 3.09 -6.04
N TYR A 61 21.43 2.53 -4.83
CA TYR A 61 22.50 2.76 -3.86
C TYR A 61 23.83 2.18 -4.35
N SER A 62 23.84 0.97 -4.93
CA SER A 62 25.05 0.39 -5.52
C SER A 62 25.57 1.23 -6.69
N PHE A 63 24.70 1.76 -7.55
CA PHE A 63 25.09 2.70 -8.60
C PHE A 63 25.67 4.00 -8.04
N TYR A 64 25.06 4.57 -7.00
CA TYR A 64 25.57 5.75 -6.31
C TYR A 64 26.97 5.50 -5.75
N ARG A 65 27.16 4.36 -5.07
CA ARG A 65 28.45 3.96 -4.50
C ARG A 65 29.50 3.74 -5.60
N TYR A 66 29.12 3.13 -6.72
CA TYR A 66 30.02 2.94 -7.86
C TYR A 66 30.51 4.27 -8.44
N ALA A 67 29.60 5.22 -8.65
CA ALA A 67 29.96 6.56 -9.13
C ALA A 67 30.79 7.36 -8.11
N ALA A 68 30.50 7.20 -6.81
CA ALA A 68 31.23 7.89 -5.75
C ALA A 68 32.65 7.35 -5.50
N ASN A 69 32.97 6.13 -5.98
CA ASN A 69 34.29 5.51 -5.88
C ASN A 69 34.99 5.47 -7.26
N ASP A 70 34.87 6.54 -8.04
CA ASP A 70 35.56 6.72 -9.32
C ASP A 70 35.37 5.56 -10.32
N PHE A 71 34.21 4.91 -10.31
CA PHE A 71 33.88 3.77 -11.18
C PHE A 71 34.81 2.56 -10.97
N ASP A 72 35.37 2.40 -9.77
CA ASP A 72 36.18 1.23 -9.42
C ASP A 72 35.34 -0.06 -9.55
N SER A 73 35.90 -1.01 -10.31
CA SER A 73 35.38 -2.37 -10.53
C SER A 73 34.98 -3.10 -9.25
N ALA A 74 35.60 -2.80 -8.11
CA ALA A 74 35.25 -3.38 -6.81
C ALA A 74 33.82 -3.04 -6.37
N TYR A 75 33.27 -1.92 -6.83
CA TYR A 75 31.92 -1.43 -6.49
C TYR A 75 30.90 -1.66 -7.62
N PHE A 76 31.23 -2.48 -8.62
CA PHE A 76 30.36 -2.70 -9.77
C PHE A 76 28.96 -3.20 -9.31
N PRO A 77 27.87 -2.50 -9.69
CA PRO A 77 26.53 -2.81 -9.22
C PRO A 77 25.98 -4.05 -9.95
N ASN A 78 25.99 -5.20 -9.29
CA ASN A 78 25.44 -6.43 -9.85
C ASN A 78 24.38 -7.06 -8.91
N PRO A 79 23.08 -6.95 -9.21
CA PRO A 79 22.02 -7.47 -8.35
C PRO A 79 21.92 -9.00 -8.30
N PHE A 80 22.64 -9.72 -9.17
CA PHE A 80 22.60 -11.19 -9.26
C PHE A 80 23.87 -11.87 -8.77
N SER A 81 24.91 -11.10 -8.42
CA SER A 81 26.15 -11.66 -7.88
C SER A 81 26.11 -11.69 -6.35
N PRO A 82 26.43 -12.82 -5.71
CA PRO A 82 26.61 -12.91 -4.26
C PRO A 82 27.92 -12.25 -3.79
N SER A 83 28.85 -11.94 -4.70
CA SER A 83 30.17 -11.36 -4.41
C SER A 83 30.19 -9.82 -4.40
N GLN A 84 29.06 -9.18 -4.12
CA GLN A 84 28.99 -7.73 -4.05
C GLN A 84 29.86 -7.16 -2.93
N ALA A 85 30.33 -5.92 -3.09
CA ALA A 85 30.92 -5.16 -2.00
C ALA A 85 29.94 -5.17 -0.81
N ASN A 86 30.34 -5.82 0.29
CA ASN A 86 29.49 -5.95 1.46
C ASN A 86 29.03 -4.56 1.91
N LEU A 87 27.72 -4.35 1.91
CA LEU A 87 27.12 -3.18 2.54
C LEU A 87 27.34 -3.31 4.04
N SER A 88 27.91 -2.27 4.65
CA SER A 88 27.98 -2.16 6.09
C SER A 88 26.56 -2.12 6.69
N THR A 89 26.46 -2.44 7.97
CA THR A 89 25.18 -2.48 8.69
C THR A 89 24.43 -1.15 8.63
N GLU A 90 25.16 -0.03 8.60
CA GLU A 90 24.56 1.31 8.51
C GLU A 90 24.04 1.61 7.10
N GLU A 91 24.77 1.21 6.05
CA GLU A 91 24.31 1.33 4.66
C GLU A 91 23.06 0.47 4.41
N GLN A 92 23.02 -0.75 4.98
CA GLN A 92 21.84 -1.62 4.90
C GLN A 92 20.63 -0.99 5.57
N LYS A 93 20.79 -0.39 6.76
CA LYS A 93 19.70 0.35 7.43
C LYS A 93 19.23 1.51 6.57
N GLN A 94 20.14 2.28 5.97
CA GLN A 94 19.78 3.40 5.11
C GLN A 94 18.97 2.95 3.91
N VAL A 95 19.40 1.89 3.22
CA VAL A 95 18.67 1.29 2.09
C VAL A 95 17.29 0.82 2.53
N LEU A 96 17.17 0.18 3.70
CA LEU A 96 15.90 -0.28 4.25
C LEU A 96 14.95 0.90 4.59
N PHE A 97 15.47 1.97 5.20
CA PHE A 97 14.65 3.14 5.53
C PHE A 97 14.14 3.85 4.28
N ILE A 98 14.98 3.98 3.26
CA ILE A 98 14.59 4.58 1.97
C ILE A 98 13.56 3.68 1.28
N SER A 99 13.76 2.35 1.24
CA SER A 99 12.82 1.45 0.59
C SER A 99 11.46 1.39 1.28
N LEU A 100 11.44 1.42 2.63
CA LEU A 100 10.23 1.51 3.42
C LEU A 100 9.48 2.82 3.16
N SER A 101 10.21 3.94 3.15
CA SER A 101 9.64 5.26 2.87
C SER A 101 9.07 5.33 1.45
N ALA A 102 9.80 4.82 0.45
CA ALA A 102 9.35 4.76 -0.93
C ALA A 102 8.08 3.90 -1.09
N SER A 103 8.00 2.77 -0.39
CA SER A 103 6.83 1.90 -0.42
C SER A 103 5.59 2.56 0.20
N LEU A 104 5.77 3.26 1.33
CA LEU A 104 4.70 4.05 1.94
C LEU A 104 4.18 5.14 0.98
N LEU A 105 5.07 5.82 0.26
CA LEU A 105 4.67 6.80 -0.76
C LEU A 105 3.83 6.17 -1.87
N VAL A 106 4.20 4.99 -2.38
CA VAL A 106 3.42 4.25 -3.38
C VAL A 106 2.02 3.92 -2.85
N GLY A 107 1.93 3.44 -1.61
CA GLY A 107 0.66 3.18 -0.94
C GLY A 107 -0.23 4.41 -0.79
N ILE A 108 0.35 5.54 -0.37
CA ILE A 108 -0.36 6.82 -0.22
C ILE A 108 -0.88 7.31 -1.57
N ILE A 109 -0.07 7.22 -2.63
CA ILE A 109 -0.48 7.60 -3.99
C ILE A 109 -1.66 6.74 -4.45
N ASP A 110 -1.58 5.40 -4.27
CA ASP A 110 -2.69 4.50 -4.62
C ASP A 110 -3.96 4.83 -3.83
N PHE A 111 -3.82 5.12 -2.52
CA PHE A 111 -4.95 5.52 -1.68
C PHE A 111 -5.59 6.82 -2.16
N SER A 112 -4.80 7.86 -2.44
CA SER A 112 -5.29 9.16 -2.91
C SER A 112 -6.05 9.02 -4.24
N ILE A 113 -5.50 8.31 -5.22
CA ILE A 113 -6.15 8.07 -6.52
C ILE A 113 -7.45 7.28 -6.32
N SER A 114 -7.41 6.25 -5.47
CA SER A 114 -8.54 5.39 -5.15
C SER A 114 -9.69 6.15 -4.50
N MET A 115 -9.39 7.12 -3.64
CA MET A 115 -10.38 7.97 -2.98
C MET A 115 -11.01 8.97 -3.98
N ILE A 116 -10.20 9.61 -4.83
CA ILE A 116 -10.68 10.54 -5.86
C ILE A 116 -11.61 9.82 -6.83
N LYS A 117 -11.22 8.63 -7.30
CA LYS A 117 -12.02 7.83 -8.23
C LYS A 117 -13.37 7.43 -7.63
N GLN A 118 -13.40 7.06 -6.35
CA GLN A 118 -14.66 6.70 -5.67
C GLN A 118 -15.64 7.87 -5.57
N ASN A 119 -15.16 9.09 -5.32
CA ASN A 119 -16.04 10.25 -5.25
C ASN A 119 -16.68 10.56 -6.61
N LYS A 120 -15.90 10.50 -7.70
CA LYS A 120 -16.44 10.66 -9.07
C LYS A 120 -17.51 9.63 -9.41
N VAL A 121 -17.27 8.35 -9.09
CA VAL A 121 -18.25 7.28 -9.34
C VAL A 121 -19.52 7.47 -8.52
N LYS A 122 -19.44 8.02 -7.30
CA LYS A 122 -20.63 8.37 -6.51
C LYS A 122 -21.42 9.50 -7.16
N GLU A 123 -20.76 10.57 -7.59
CA GLU A 123 -21.40 11.70 -8.28
C GLU A 123 -22.10 11.27 -9.58
N GLU A 124 -21.44 10.43 -10.40
CA GLU A 124 -22.02 9.89 -11.64
C GLU A 124 -23.24 9.01 -11.38
N LYS A 125 -23.22 8.18 -10.33
CA LYS A 125 -24.37 7.34 -9.95
C LYS A 125 -25.56 8.18 -9.50
N VAL A 126 -25.32 9.23 -8.71
CA VAL A 126 -26.38 10.16 -8.28
C VAL A 126 -26.98 10.85 -9.51
N LYS A 127 -26.17 11.39 -10.40
CA LYS A 127 -26.62 12.08 -11.62
C LYS A 127 -27.42 11.18 -12.57
N ASN A 128 -27.03 9.90 -12.72
CA ASN A 128 -27.75 8.94 -13.55
C ASN A 128 -29.01 8.36 -12.90
N SER A 129 -29.18 8.53 -11.58
CA SER A 129 -30.38 8.12 -10.85
C SER A 129 -31.47 9.20 -10.80
N GLU A 130 -31.14 10.44 -11.15
CA GLU A 130 -32.16 11.49 -11.32
C GLU A 130 -32.98 11.23 -12.60
N PRO A 131 -34.32 11.20 -12.52
CA PRO A 131 -35.15 11.00 -13.70
C PRO A 131 -34.94 12.15 -14.68
N TYR A 132 -34.68 11.82 -15.94
CA TYR A 132 -34.55 12.79 -17.02
C TYR A 132 -35.80 13.68 -17.07
N THR A 133 -35.65 14.97 -16.78
CA THR A 133 -36.72 15.94 -16.96
C THR A 133 -36.81 16.25 -18.45
N ILE A 134 -37.74 15.60 -19.15
CA ILE A 134 -38.06 15.98 -20.53
C ILE A 134 -38.66 17.39 -20.48
N LYS A 135 -37.87 18.41 -20.83
CA LYS A 135 -38.43 19.73 -21.13
C LYS A 135 -39.34 19.57 -22.34
N ARG A 136 -40.65 19.50 -22.11
CA ARG A 136 -41.65 19.56 -23.18
C ARG A 136 -41.50 20.94 -23.81
N ILE A 137 -40.92 20.99 -25.01
CA ILE A 137 -40.91 22.18 -25.84
C ILE A 137 -42.35 22.36 -26.30
N VAL A 138 -43.04 23.35 -25.72
CA VAL A 138 -44.36 23.77 -26.22
C VAL A 138 -44.07 24.56 -27.48
N ILE A 139 -44.38 23.95 -28.63
CA ILE A 139 -44.39 24.66 -29.91
C ILE A 139 -45.75 25.36 -29.94
N GLU A 140 -45.76 26.64 -29.57
CA GLU A 140 -46.91 27.51 -29.82
C GLU A 140 -47.04 27.59 -31.35
N ALA A 141 -48.13 27.02 -31.88
CA ALA A 141 -48.50 27.22 -33.28
C ALA A 141 -49.18 28.59 -33.35
N ASP A 142 -48.48 29.58 -33.90
CA ASP A 142 -49.08 30.85 -34.30
C ASP A 142 -50.17 30.56 -35.36
N GLU A 143 -51.42 30.88 -35.02
CA GLU A 143 -52.57 30.95 -35.93
C GLU A 143 -52.50 32.17 -36.86
#